data_AF-A0A520C6T2-F1
#
_entry.id   AF-A0A520C6T2-F1
#
_cell.length_a   1.000
_cell.length_b   1.000
_cell.length_c   1.000
_cell.angle_alpha   90.00
_cell.angle_beta   90.00
_cell.angle_gamma   90.00
#
_symmetry.space_group_name_H-M   'P 1'
#
loop_
_entity.id
_entity.type
_entity.pdbx_description
1 polymer ?
#
loop_
_entity_poly.entity_id
_entity_poly.type
_entity_poly.pdbx_seq_one_letter_code
_entity_poly.pdbx_strand_id
1 'polypeptide(L)'
;MISEELQDLLLQYCEPEDELLQHIDRETNLKVLMPRMLSGHYQGRVLSMLSKMNNPKRILEIGTFTGYATLCLAEGLTEDGIIYTLDINAELEEMVRGNFAKSQLNSKIQYLIGDAQESIKSLNNEVFDIVFIDADKKNNGTYFDLIFNQV
;
A
#
# COMPACT_ATOMS: atom_id res chain seq x y z
N MET A 1 -6.88 -21.93 -4.39
CA MET A 1 -7.01 -20.81 -5.34
C MET A 1 -8.39 -20.86 -5.95
N ILE A 2 -8.97 -19.69 -6.27
CA ILE A 2 -10.22 -19.61 -7.02
C ILE A 2 -9.99 -20.09 -8.47
N SER A 3 -11.04 -20.50 -9.18
CA SER A 3 -10.93 -20.86 -10.60
C SER A 3 -10.65 -19.63 -11.46
N GLU A 4 -10.00 -19.82 -12.62
CA GLU A 4 -9.77 -18.74 -13.58
C GLU A 4 -11.07 -18.06 -14.01
N GLU A 5 -12.13 -18.84 -14.28
CA GLU A 5 -13.47 -18.32 -14.60
C GLU A 5 -14.01 -17.38 -13.51
N LEU A 6 -13.82 -17.72 -12.23
CA LEU A 6 -14.28 -16.89 -11.13
C LEU A 6 -13.40 -15.64 -10.97
N GLN A 7 -12.10 -15.76 -11.22
CA GLN A 7 -11.19 -14.63 -11.21
C GLN A 7 -11.54 -13.63 -12.31
N ASP A 8 -11.77 -14.09 -13.54
CA ASP A 8 -12.17 -13.25 -14.68
C ASP A 8 -13.50 -12.55 -14.40
N LEU A 9 -14.47 -13.28 -13.81
CA LEU A 9 -15.73 -12.70 -13.37
C LEU A 9 -15.50 -11.59 -12.33
N LEU A 10 -14.68 -11.85 -11.31
CA LEU A 10 -14.37 -10.82 -10.30
C LEU A 10 -13.75 -9.57 -10.93
N LEU A 11 -12.78 -9.75 -11.84
CA LEU A 11 -12.13 -8.63 -12.53
C LEU A 11 -13.10 -7.86 -13.43
N GLN A 12 -14.06 -8.56 -14.06
CA GLN A 12 -15.08 -7.93 -14.91
C GLN A 12 -16.05 -7.04 -14.12
N TYR A 13 -16.40 -7.43 -12.90
CA TYR A 13 -17.39 -6.72 -12.07
C TYR A 13 -16.76 -5.81 -10.99
N CYS A 14 -15.44 -5.84 -10.83
CA CYS A 14 -14.72 -4.92 -9.98
C CYS A 14 -14.59 -3.55 -10.65
N GLU A 15 -14.42 -2.50 -9.85
CA GLU A 15 -14.07 -1.18 -10.38
C GLU A 15 -12.76 -1.28 -11.18
N PRO A 16 -12.64 -0.70 -12.39
CA PRO A 16 -11.41 -0.81 -13.17
C PRO A 16 -10.22 -0.13 -12.48
N GLU A 17 -9.01 -0.65 -12.72
CA GLU A 17 -7.77 0.04 -12.36
C GLU A 17 -7.59 1.30 -13.20
N ASP A 18 -7.02 2.35 -12.61
CA ASP A 18 -6.52 3.47 -13.40
C ASP A 18 -5.26 3.07 -14.20
N GLU A 19 -4.85 3.93 -15.14
CA GLU A 19 -3.71 3.66 -16.01
C GLU A 19 -2.39 3.50 -15.22
N LEU A 20 -2.24 4.17 -14.08
CA LEU A 20 -1.03 4.08 -13.26
C LEU A 20 -0.96 2.73 -12.54
N LEU A 21 -2.05 2.27 -11.96
CA LEU A 21 -2.17 0.95 -11.31
C LEU A 21 -1.90 -0.16 -12.33
N GLN A 22 -2.50 -0.10 -13.53
CA GLN A 22 -2.22 -1.05 -14.62
C GLN A 22 -0.74 -1.03 -15.03
N HIS A 23 -0.13 0.16 -15.11
CA HIS A 23 1.29 0.30 -15.42
C HIS A 23 2.16 -0.34 -14.34
N ILE A 24 1.86 -0.12 -13.06
CA ILE A 24 2.61 -0.67 -11.94
C ILE A 24 2.48 -2.20 -11.91
N ASP A 25 1.29 -2.75 -12.10
CA ASP A 25 1.08 -4.20 -12.19
C ASP A 25 1.95 -4.81 -13.29
N ARG A 26 1.87 -4.25 -14.50
CA ARG A 26 2.66 -4.71 -15.65
C ARG A 26 4.16 -4.63 -15.39
N GLU A 27 4.65 -3.48 -14.92
CA GLU A 27 6.08 -3.26 -14.68
C GLU A 27 6.62 -4.18 -13.57
N THR A 28 5.83 -4.40 -12.53
CA THR A 28 6.15 -5.34 -11.44
C THR A 28 6.35 -6.74 -12.01
N ASN A 29 5.40 -7.23 -12.81
CA ASN A 29 5.44 -8.54 -13.46
C ASN A 29 6.62 -8.71 -14.43
N LEU A 30 7.08 -7.63 -15.07
CA LEU A 30 8.18 -7.68 -16.03
C LEU A 30 9.57 -7.55 -15.40
N LYS A 31 9.71 -6.85 -14.27
CA LYS A 31 11.02 -6.37 -13.80
C LYS A 31 11.41 -6.81 -12.39
N VAL A 32 10.49 -7.30 -11.58
CA VAL A 32 10.74 -7.59 -10.15
C VAL A 32 10.82 -9.09 -9.89
N LEU A 33 11.74 -9.52 -9.01
CA LEU A 33 12.04 -10.94 -8.78
C LEU A 33 10.91 -11.77 -8.11
N MET A 34 9.85 -11.13 -7.60
CA MET A 34 8.72 -11.80 -6.94
C MET A 34 7.40 -11.05 -7.17
N PRO A 35 6.90 -10.97 -8.42
CA PRO A 35 5.77 -10.09 -8.74
C PRO A 35 4.45 -10.52 -8.08
N ARG A 36 4.34 -11.80 -7.71
CA ARG A 36 3.21 -12.36 -6.94
C ARG A 36 2.98 -11.72 -5.56
N MET A 37 3.90 -10.88 -5.08
CA MET A 37 3.74 -10.13 -3.84
C MET A 37 2.86 -8.88 -4.01
N LEU A 38 2.57 -8.49 -5.25
CA LEU A 38 1.64 -7.42 -5.57
C LEU A 38 0.21 -7.80 -5.15
N SER A 39 -0.53 -6.88 -4.54
CA SER A 39 -1.96 -7.10 -4.21
C SER A 39 -2.82 -7.29 -5.47
N GLY A 40 -2.51 -6.55 -6.53
CA GLY A 40 -3.20 -6.62 -7.82
C GLY A 40 -4.61 -6.00 -7.81
N HIS A 41 -5.28 -6.06 -8.96
CA HIS A 41 -6.50 -5.33 -9.27
C HIS A 41 -7.60 -5.42 -8.19
N TYR A 42 -8.21 -6.60 -8.02
CA TYR A 42 -9.40 -6.73 -7.17
C TYR A 42 -9.11 -6.42 -5.69
N GLN A 43 -7.93 -6.80 -5.19
CA GLN A 43 -7.53 -6.51 -3.81
C GLN A 43 -7.28 -5.01 -3.61
N GLY A 44 -6.62 -4.36 -4.57
CA GLY A 44 -6.44 -2.90 -4.57
C GLY A 44 -7.75 -2.14 -4.50
N ARG A 45 -8.75 -2.54 -5.29
CA ARG A 45 -10.06 -1.87 -5.23
C ARG A 45 -10.76 -2.06 -3.90
N VAL A 46 -10.62 -3.22 -3.26
CA VAL A 46 -11.12 -3.43 -1.89
C VAL A 46 -10.43 -2.49 -0.91
N LEU A 47 -9.09 -2.34 -1.00
CA LEU A 47 -8.35 -1.39 -0.16
C LEU A 47 -8.79 0.06 -0.41
N SER A 48 -8.97 0.46 -1.66
CA SER A 48 -9.50 1.78 -2.02
C SER A 48 -10.90 2.01 -1.46
N MET A 49 -11.80 1.04 -1.60
CA MET A 49 -13.16 1.11 -1.05
C MET A 49 -13.13 1.29 0.47
N LEU A 50 -12.35 0.48 1.20
CA LEU A 50 -12.21 0.57 2.65
C LEU A 50 -11.66 1.93 3.09
N SER A 51 -10.64 2.43 2.38
CA SER A 51 -10.06 3.75 2.65
C SER A 51 -11.07 4.87 2.42
N LYS A 52 -11.76 4.88 1.29
CA LYS A 52 -12.80 5.88 0.97
C LYS A 52 -13.95 5.87 1.96
N MET A 53 -14.35 4.70 2.47
CA MET A 53 -15.41 4.58 3.47
C MET A 53 -15.00 5.15 4.83
N ASN A 54 -13.73 5.03 5.21
CA ASN A 54 -13.20 5.58 6.45
C ASN A 54 -12.90 7.09 6.32
N ASN A 55 -12.48 7.55 5.12
CA ASN A 55 -12.01 8.91 4.86
C ASN A 55 -10.88 9.33 5.83
N PRO A 56 -9.76 8.57 5.86
CA PRO A 56 -8.72 8.71 6.87
C PRO A 56 -7.87 9.97 6.69
N LYS A 57 -7.40 10.51 7.81
CA LYS A 57 -6.35 11.54 7.86
C LYS A 57 -4.96 10.91 7.90
N ARG A 58 -4.82 9.75 8.53
CA ARG A 58 -3.52 9.09 8.73
C ARG A 58 -3.64 7.60 8.42
N ILE A 59 -2.85 7.15 7.45
CA ILE A 59 -2.70 5.74 7.11
C ILE A 59 -1.25 5.33 7.39
N LEU A 60 -1.06 4.17 8.01
CA LEU A 60 0.22 3.49 8.08
C LEU A 60 0.17 2.20 7.27
N GLU A 61 1.10 2.03 6.34
CA GLU A 61 1.32 0.81 5.59
C GLU A 61 2.70 0.24 5.92
N ILE A 62 2.74 -1.06 6.25
CA ILE A 62 3.97 -1.80 6.50
C ILE A 62 4.13 -2.84 5.40
N GLY A 63 5.06 -2.60 4.47
CA GLY A 63 5.24 -3.35 3.24
C GLY A 63 4.71 -2.57 2.03
N THR A 64 5.57 -1.76 1.40
CA THR A 64 5.24 -0.95 0.22
C THR A 64 5.31 -1.76 -1.08
N PHE A 65 6.30 -2.65 -1.16
CA PHE A 65 6.70 -3.38 -2.36
C PHE A 65 6.86 -2.44 -3.58
N THR A 66 5.98 -2.50 -4.58
CA THR A 66 6.02 -1.62 -5.77
C THR A 66 5.07 -0.42 -5.70
N GLY A 67 4.40 -0.22 -4.55
CA GLY A 67 3.57 0.96 -4.26
C GLY A 67 2.10 0.86 -4.67
N TYR A 68 1.65 -0.29 -5.15
CA TYR A 68 0.29 -0.48 -5.67
C TYR A 68 -0.79 -0.34 -4.57
N ALA A 69 -0.61 -1.03 -3.45
CA ALA A 69 -1.52 -0.96 -2.30
C ALA A 69 -1.52 0.45 -1.67
N THR A 70 -0.35 1.08 -1.58
CA THR A 70 -0.19 2.47 -1.12
C THR A 70 -1.09 3.41 -1.90
N LEU A 71 -1.06 3.34 -3.23
CA LEU A 71 -1.86 4.21 -4.10
C LEU A 71 -3.35 3.96 -3.91
N CYS A 72 -3.76 2.69 -3.82
CA CYS A 72 -5.15 2.34 -3.58
C CYS A 72 -5.65 2.88 -2.23
N LEU A 73 -4.88 2.72 -1.16
CA LEU A 73 -5.19 3.27 0.17
C LEU A 73 -5.21 4.80 0.15
N ALA A 74 -4.30 5.44 -0.57
CA ALA A 74 -4.22 6.90 -0.64
C ALA A 74 -5.46 7.55 -1.28
N GLU A 75 -6.23 6.81 -2.12
CA GLU A 75 -7.44 7.33 -2.77
C GLU A 75 -8.52 7.80 -1.78
N GLY A 76 -8.54 7.28 -0.56
CA GLY A 76 -9.51 7.66 0.46
C GLY A 76 -9.06 8.78 1.39
N LEU A 77 -7.81 9.26 1.29
CA LEU A 77 -7.28 10.28 2.19
C LEU A 77 -8.07 11.58 2.14
N THR A 78 -8.29 12.19 3.31
CA THR A 78 -8.78 13.58 3.41
C THR A 78 -7.83 14.55 2.71
N GLU A 79 -8.26 15.80 2.50
CA GLU A 79 -7.43 16.83 1.86
C GLU A 79 -6.08 17.04 2.58
N ASP A 80 -6.09 17.04 3.92
CA ASP A 80 -4.92 17.12 4.82
C ASP A 80 -4.33 15.74 5.20
N GLY A 81 -4.78 14.69 4.52
CA GLY A 81 -4.44 13.31 4.80
C GLY A 81 -3.03 12.93 4.34
N ILE A 82 -2.40 12.04 5.10
CA ILE A 82 -1.05 11.53 4.83
C ILE A 82 -1.05 10.00 4.98
N ILE A 83 -0.39 9.32 4.06
CA ILE A 83 -0.04 7.90 4.18
C ILE A 83 1.47 7.76 4.41
N TYR A 84 1.84 7.05 5.48
CA TYR A 84 3.20 6.60 5.72
C TYR A 84 3.29 5.17 5.21
N THR A 85 4.24 4.91 4.31
CA THR A 85 4.46 3.57 3.76
C THR A 85 5.91 3.16 3.97
N LEU A 86 6.10 1.96 4.53
CA LEU A 86 7.38 1.47 5.00
C LEU A 86 7.86 0.29 4.16
N ASP A 87 9.10 0.33 3.70
CA ASP A 87 9.75 -0.82 3.07
C ASP A 87 11.23 -0.91 3.46
N ILE A 88 11.76 -2.12 3.45
CA ILE A 88 13.18 -2.39 3.73
C ILE A 88 14.00 -2.49 2.44
N ASN A 89 13.35 -2.73 1.30
CA ASN A 89 14.01 -3.01 0.04
C ASN A 89 14.40 -1.72 -0.71
N ALA A 90 15.61 -1.24 -0.41
CA ALA A 90 16.19 -0.09 -1.10
C ALA A 90 16.39 -0.30 -2.61
N GLU A 91 16.48 -1.54 -3.11
CA GLU A 91 16.67 -1.80 -4.55
C GLU A 91 15.46 -1.38 -5.39
N LEU A 92 14.26 -1.40 -4.79
CA LEU A 92 13.02 -0.97 -5.46
C LEU A 92 12.73 0.52 -5.28
N GLU A 93 13.52 1.23 -4.48
CA GLU A 93 13.22 2.61 -4.09
C GLU A 93 13.03 3.54 -5.29
N GLU A 94 13.93 3.48 -6.28
CA GLU A 94 13.84 4.31 -7.48
C GLU A 94 12.55 4.05 -8.27
N MET A 95 12.19 2.78 -8.44
CA MET A 95 10.97 2.37 -9.14
C MET A 95 9.72 2.88 -8.40
N VAL A 96 9.67 2.66 -7.09
CA VAL A 96 8.53 3.04 -6.24
C VAL A 96 8.34 4.55 -6.20
N ARG A 97 9.42 5.31 -5.97
CA ARG A 97 9.37 6.78 -6.02
C ARG A 97 8.95 7.27 -7.40
N GLY A 98 9.43 6.64 -8.47
CA GLY A 98 9.01 6.94 -9.84
C GLY A 98 7.53 6.67 -10.10
N ASN A 99 6.96 5.64 -9.47
CA ASN A 99 5.53 5.35 -9.52
C ASN A 99 4.72 6.40 -8.75
N PHE A 100 5.13 6.72 -7.52
CA PHE A 100 4.46 7.75 -6.71
C PHE A 100 4.52 9.13 -7.37
N ALA A 101 5.64 9.51 -7.99
CA ALA A 101 5.79 10.79 -8.68
C ALA A 101 4.81 10.97 -9.85
N LYS A 102 4.29 9.88 -10.45
CA LYS A 102 3.26 9.93 -11.49
C LYS A 102 1.85 10.12 -10.92
N SER A 103 1.65 9.89 -9.62
CA SER A 103 0.38 10.06 -8.94
C SER A 103 0.17 11.51 -8.51
N GLN A 104 -1.07 11.98 -8.62
CA GLN A 104 -1.48 13.27 -8.06
C GLN A 104 -1.44 13.28 -6.52
N LEU A 105 -1.38 12.10 -5.90
CA LEU A 105 -1.31 11.91 -4.45
C LEU A 105 0.13 11.90 -3.92
N ASN A 106 1.15 12.08 -4.77
CA ASN A 106 2.56 12.00 -4.38
C ASN A 106 2.89 12.83 -3.12
N SER A 107 2.35 14.04 -3.01
CA SER A 107 2.58 14.93 -1.86
C SER A 107 2.04 14.40 -0.54
N LYS A 108 1.10 13.45 -0.58
CA LYS A 108 0.50 12.79 0.59
C LYS A 108 1.22 11.50 1.00
N ILE A 109 2.17 11.01 0.19
CA ILE A 109 2.85 9.74 0.42
C ILE A 109 4.22 9.98 1.06
N GLN A 110 4.36 9.56 2.32
CA GLN A 110 5.63 9.54 3.04
C GLN A 110 6.25 8.15 2.94
N TYR A 111 7.09 7.95 1.93
CA TYR A 111 7.79 6.69 1.70
C TYR A 111 9.10 6.63 2.48
N LEU A 112 9.15 5.75 3.48
CA LEU A 112 10.27 5.57 4.39
C LEU A 112 10.96 4.22 4.11
N ILE A 113 12.21 4.30 3.64
CA ILE A 113 13.08 3.13 3.49
C ILE A 113 13.82 2.88 4.80
N GLY A 114 13.72 1.67 5.33
CA GLY A 114 14.44 1.25 6.52
C GLY A 114 13.79 0.10 7.27
N ASP A 115 14.26 -0.14 8.50
CA ASP A 115 13.62 -1.09 9.40
C ASP A 115 12.26 -0.55 9.86
N ALA A 116 11.20 -1.32 9.61
CA ALA A 116 9.84 -0.90 9.94
C ALA A 116 9.63 -0.64 11.43
N GLN A 117 10.28 -1.38 12.33
CA GLN A 117 10.12 -1.19 13.78
C GLN A 117 10.72 0.14 14.22
N GLU A 118 11.88 0.52 13.67
CA GLU A 118 12.48 1.83 13.94
C GLU A 118 11.67 2.97 13.32
N SER A 119 11.15 2.79 12.11
CA SER A 119 10.25 3.77 11.48
C SER A 119 8.94 3.96 12.28
N ILE A 120 8.33 2.89 12.80
CA ILE A 120 7.13 3.00 13.64
C ILE A 120 7.42 3.79 14.92
N LYS A 121 8.57 3.54 15.56
CA LYS A 121 8.96 4.27 16.79
C LYS A 121 9.15 5.77 16.53
N SER A 122 9.62 6.18 15.34
CA SER A 122 9.79 7.59 15.01
C SER A 122 8.46 8.31 14.71
N LEU A 123 7.39 7.56 14.44
CA LEU A 123 6.04 8.06 14.19
C LEU A 123 5.16 8.08 15.46
N ASN A 124 5.75 7.97 16.65
CA ASN A 124 5.04 7.87 17.94
C ASN A 124 4.10 9.05 18.31
N ASN A 125 4.10 10.13 17.54
CA ASN A 125 3.20 11.28 17.73
C ASN A 125 2.00 11.27 16.77
N GLU A 126 1.94 10.33 15.81
CA GLU A 126 0.81 10.17 14.91
C GLU A 126 -0.25 9.26 15.55
N VAL A 127 -1.50 9.46 15.15
CA VAL A 127 -2.63 8.57 15.44
C VAL A 127 -3.22 8.15 14.10
N PHE A 128 -3.28 6.85 13.84
CA PHE A 128 -3.64 6.27 12.56
C PHE A 128 -5.09 5.83 12.52
N ASP A 129 -5.80 6.22 11.47
CA ASP A 129 -7.18 5.79 11.22
C ASP A 129 -7.23 4.41 10.53
N ILE A 130 -6.18 4.08 9.78
CA ILE A 130 -5.99 2.79 9.11
C ILE A 130 -4.54 2.34 9.26
N VAL A 131 -4.35 1.07 9.62
CA VAL A 131 -3.06 0.40 9.58
C VAL A 131 -3.17 -0.84 8.69
N PHE A 132 -2.33 -0.92 7.66
CA PHE A 132 -2.24 -2.06 6.75
C PHE A 132 -0.90 -2.78 6.92
N ILE A 133 -0.93 -4.04 7.32
CA ILE A 133 0.27 -4.85 7.61
C ILE A 133 0.41 -5.95 6.55
N ASP A 134 1.32 -5.75 5.60
CA ASP A 134 1.65 -6.72 4.56
C ASP A 134 3.16 -6.84 4.30
N ALA A 135 3.93 -7.00 5.38
CA ALA A 135 5.38 -7.21 5.32
C ALA A 135 5.75 -8.68 5.64
N ASP A 136 6.81 -8.88 6.44
CA ASP A 136 7.23 -10.22 6.85
C ASP A 136 6.28 -10.80 7.91
N LYS A 137 5.80 -12.02 7.68
CA LYS A 137 4.75 -12.62 8.51
C LYS A 137 5.25 -13.04 9.90
N LYS A 138 6.57 -13.06 10.14
CA LYS A 138 7.16 -13.40 11.43
C LYS A 138 6.97 -12.26 12.43
N ASN A 139 7.05 -11.02 11.96
CA ASN A 139 6.95 -9.83 12.80
C ASN A 139 5.53 -9.24 12.88
N ASN A 140 4.51 -9.83 12.24
CA ASN A 140 3.13 -9.32 12.30
C ASN A 140 2.64 -8.99 13.72
N GLY A 141 2.91 -9.87 14.70
CA GLY A 141 2.55 -9.62 16.10
C GLY A 141 3.31 -8.44 16.70
N THR A 142 4.61 -8.35 16.44
CA THR A 142 5.46 -7.23 16.86
C THR A 142 4.95 -5.90 16.30
N TYR A 143 4.61 -5.85 15.02
CA TYR A 143 4.07 -4.64 14.39
C TYR A 143 2.74 -4.23 15.00
N PHE A 144 1.84 -5.20 15.20
CA PHE A 144 0.57 -4.96 15.86
C PHE A 144 0.76 -4.36 17.26
N ASP A 145 1.60 -4.96 18.10
CA ASP A 145 1.85 -4.51 19.47
C ASP A 145 2.46 -3.10 19.51
N LEU A 146 3.36 -2.78 18.58
CA LEU A 146 4.00 -1.46 18.50
C LEU A 146 3.01 -0.33 18.17
N ILE A 147 1.99 -0.63 17.36
CA ILE A 147 1.07 0.38 16.80
C ILE A 147 -0.26 0.40 17.57
N PHE A 148 -0.58 -0.62 18.37
CA PHE A 148 -1.88 -0.76 19.04
C PHE A 148 -2.32 0.47 19.87
N ASN A 149 -1.36 1.22 20.44
CA ASN A 149 -1.66 2.43 21.21
C ASN A 149 -1.74 3.72 20.37
N GLN A 150 -1.58 3.62 19.06
CA GLN A 150 -1.57 4.73 18.09
C GLN A 150 -2.75 4.65 17.10
N VAL A 151 -3.80 3.88 17.42
CA VAL A 151 -5.02 3.68 16.60
C VAL A 151 -6.28 4.00 17.38
#